data_AF-A0A1B0BMP6-F1
#
_entry.id   AF-A0A1B0BMP6-F1
#
_cell.length_a   1.000
_cell.length_b   1.000
_cell.length_c   1.000
_cell.angle_alpha   90.00
_cell.angle_beta   90.00
_cell.angle_gamma   90.00
#
_symmetry.space_group_name_H-M   'P 1'
#
loop_
_entity.id
_entity.type
_entity.pdbx_description
1 polymer ?
#
loop_
_entity_poly.entity_id
_entity_poly.type
_entity_poly.pdbx_seq_one_letter_code
_entity_poly.pdbx_strand_id
1 'polypeptide(L)' 'MRRIVCHWFKEFRAGNFDLKDEDRSGRPATTDTNVIKSMRAENPLYSVRDIVDATNISRTTVHNHLIKKG' A
#
# COMPACT_ATOMS: atom_id res chain seq x y z
N MET A 1 -7.86 -28.80 4.60
CA MET A 1 -8.29 -28.98 3.19
C MET A 1 -9.74 -28.54 2.90
N ARG A 2 -10.75 -28.81 3.77
CA ARG A 2 -12.16 -28.46 3.49
C ARG A 2 -12.49 -26.96 3.35
N ARG A 3 -11.79 -26.05 4.04
CA ARG A 3 -12.13 -24.60 4.06
C ARG A 3 -12.04 -23.93 2.69
N ILE A 4 -11.05 -24.31 1.87
CA ILE A 4 -10.81 -23.73 0.54
C ILE A 4 -11.89 -24.20 -0.43
N VAL A 5 -12.22 -25.49 -0.44
CA VAL A 5 -13.28 -26.06 -1.30
C VAL A 5 -14.64 -25.44 -0.97
N CYS A 6 -14.97 -25.28 0.31
CA CYS A 6 -16.23 -24.64 0.72
C CYS A 6 -16.29 -23.16 0.35
N HIS A 7 -15.15 -22.45 0.30
CA HIS A 7 -15.09 -21.05 -0.14
C HIS A 7 -15.34 -20.94 -1.65
N TRP A 8 -14.59 -21.69 -2.47
CA TRP A 8 -14.78 -21.71 -3.92
C TRP A 8 -16.17 -22.18 -4.34
N PHE A 9 -16.75 -23.17 -3.66
CA PHE A 9 -18.12 -23.59 -3.93
C PHE A 9 -19.15 -22.48 -3.68
N LYS A 10 -18.90 -21.58 -2.71
CA LYS A 10 -19.75 -20.41 -2.47
C LYS A 10 -19.58 -19.35 -3.55
N GLU A 11 -18.34 -19.03 -3.93
CA GLU A 11 -18.03 -18.07 -5.00
C GLU A 11 -18.68 -18.49 -6.33
N PHE A 12 -18.51 -19.75 -6.72
CA PHE A 12 -19.12 -20.28 -7.95
C PHE A 12 -20.66 -20.28 -7.89
N ARG A 13 -21.25 -20.57 -6.72
CA ARG A 13 -22.71 -20.48 -6.54
C ARG A 13 -23.22 -19.04 -6.62
N ALA A 14 -22.41 -18.07 -6.22
CA ALA A 14 -22.70 -16.64 -6.36
C ALA A 14 -22.48 -16.13 -7.80
N GLY A 15 -21.98 -16.98 -8.72
CA GLY A 15 -21.69 -16.61 -10.10
C GLY A 15 -20.33 -15.93 -10.30
N ASN A 16 -19.48 -15.90 -9.27
CA ASN A 16 -18.11 -15.43 -9.38
C ASN A 16 -17.20 -16.57 -9.85
N PHE A 17 -16.82 -16.52 -11.13
CA PHE A 17 -15.90 -17.49 -11.75
C PHE A 17 -14.50 -16.92 -11.95
N ASP A 18 -14.20 -15.73 -11.40
CA ASP A 18 -12.85 -15.19 -11.48
C ASP A 18 -11.91 -16.05 -10.62
N LEU A 19 -10.81 -16.48 -11.24
CA LEU A 19 -9.78 -17.31 -10.60
C LEU A 19 -8.62 -16.46 -10.10
N LYS A 20 -8.67 -15.14 -10.32
CA LYS A 20 -7.66 -14.21 -9.82
C LYS A 20 -7.83 -14.05 -8.32
N ASP A 21 -6.70 -14.02 -7.61
CA ASP A 21 -6.65 -13.56 -6.24
C ASP A 21 -7.21 -12.13 -6.19
N GLU A 22 -8.19 -11.89 -5.32
CA GLU A 22 -8.59 -10.53 -4.98
C GLU A 22 -7.41 -9.76 -4.38
N ASP A 23 -7.48 -8.44 -4.47
CA ASP A 23 -6.50 -7.57 -3.82
C ASP A 23 -6.39 -7.94 -2.34
N ARG A 24 -5.20 -8.38 -1.95
CA ARG A 24 -4.97 -8.84 -0.58
C ARG A 24 -5.17 -7.66 0.38
N SER A 25 -5.88 -7.92 1.47
CA SER A 25 -5.85 -7.01 2.60
C SER A 25 -4.43 -6.99 3.19
N GLY A 26 -3.71 -5.90 2.93
CA GLY A 26 -2.36 -5.64 3.44
C GLY A 26 -2.33 -4.35 4.24
N ARG A 27 -1.17 -4.02 4.82
CA ARG A 27 -0.96 -2.72 5.48
C ARG A 27 -1.33 -1.59 4.49
N PRO A 28 -2.22 -0.65 4.87
CA PRO A 28 -2.57 0.45 3.99
C PRO A 28 -1.35 1.34 3.72
N ALA A 29 -0.73 1.16 2.56
CA ALA A 29 0.37 2.00 2.07
C ALA A 29 -0.10 3.40 1.65
N THR A 30 -1.42 3.58 1.51
CA THR A 30 -2.05 4.78 0.98
C THR A 30 -1.87 5.98 1.92
N THR A 31 -1.95 5.79 3.24
CA THR A 31 -1.81 6.89 4.22
C THR A 31 -0.40 7.48 4.22
N ASP A 32 0.62 6.63 4.40
CA ASP A 32 2.03 7.04 4.41
C ASP A 32 2.42 7.71 3.07
N THR A 33 1.89 7.20 1.97
CA THR A 33 2.09 7.75 0.63
C THR A 33 1.52 9.17 0.47
N ASN A 34 0.30 9.39 0.95
CA ASN A 34 -0.35 10.70 0.82
C ASN A 34 0.37 11.77 1.64
N VAL A 35 0.82 11.43 2.85
CA VAL A 35 1.59 12.34 3.71
C VAL A 35 2.91 12.74 3.04
N ILE A 36 3.69 11.77 2.52
CA ILE A 36 4.96 12.06 1.83
C ILE A 36 4.72 12.93 0.58
N LYS A 37 3.64 12.68 -0.18
CA LYS A 37 3.27 13.49 -1.35
C LYS A 37 2.93 14.93 -0.97
N SER A 38 2.15 15.15 0.08
CA SER A 38 1.78 16.49 0.54
C SER A 38 3.00 17.30 0.96
N MET A 39 3.91 16.71 1.75
CA MET A 39 5.15 17.40 2.15
C MET A 39 6.03 17.78 0.96
N ARG A 40 6.11 16.92 -0.07
CA ARG A 40 6.85 17.23 -1.30
C ARG A 40 6.18 18.30 -2.15
N ALA A 41 4.86 18.46 -2.06
CA ALA A 41 4.12 19.54 -2.70
C ALA A 41 4.32 20.87 -1.97
N GLU A 42 4.42 20.86 -0.63
CA GLU A 42 4.72 22.05 0.17
C GLU A 42 6.15 22.54 -0.03
N ASN A 43 7.13 21.64 0.00
CA ASN A 43 8.53 21.97 -0.25
C ASN A 43 9.26 20.81 -0.94
N PRO A 44 9.61 20.96 -2.22
CA PRO A 44 10.36 19.95 -2.97
C PRO A 44 11.76 19.66 -2.43
N LEU A 45 12.31 20.54 -1.59
CA LEU A 45 13.68 20.46 -1.08
C LEU A 45 13.81 19.66 0.22
N TYR A 46 12.72 19.14 0.78
CA TYR A 46 12.81 18.32 1.99
C TYR A 46 13.67 17.08 1.76
N SER A 47 14.65 16.89 2.63
CA SER A 47 15.45 15.68 2.62
C SER A 47 14.65 14.51 3.19
N VAL A 48 15.11 13.29 2.91
CA VAL A 48 14.56 12.07 3.52
C VAL A 48 14.52 12.19 5.04
N ARG A 49 15.54 12.82 5.65
CA ARG A 49 15.66 12.93 7.10
C ARG A 49 14.59 13.86 7.68
N ASP A 50 14.37 15.01 7.04
CA ASP A 50 13.37 15.99 7.48
C ASP A 50 11.96 15.40 7.45
N ILE A 51 11.64 14.60 6.43
CA ILE A 51 10.34 13.94 6.31
C ILE A 51 10.18 12.85 7.37
N VAL A 52 11.22 12.07 7.63
CA VAL A 52 11.20 11.05 8.70
C VAL A 52 10.98 11.69 10.06
N ASP A 53 11.68 12.79 10.35
CA ASP A 53 11.60 13.48 11.63
C ASP A 53 10.22 14.14 11.83
N ALA A 54 9.60 14.65 10.75
CA ALA A 54 8.27 15.26 10.82
C ALA A 54 7.11 14.25 10.88
N THR A 55 7.24 13.07 10.28
CA THR A 55 6.12 12.13 10.08
C THR A 55 6.24 10.85 10.91
N ASN A 56 7.41 10.60 11.49
CA ASN A 56 7.78 9.33 12.12
C ASN A 56 7.59 8.10 11.20
N ILE A 57 7.54 8.32 9.88
CA ILE A 57 7.50 7.25 8.88
C ILE A 57 8.91 6.67 8.75
N SER A 58 9.01 5.36 8.55
CA SER A 58 10.31 4.71 8.41
C SER A 58 11.11 5.29 7.24
N ARG A 59 12.43 5.48 7.45
CA ARG A 59 13.36 5.99 6.43
C ARG A 59 13.28 5.20 5.12
N THR A 60 13.12 3.88 5.20
CA THR A 60 13.02 3.01 4.01
C THR A 60 11.75 3.30 3.21
N THR A 61 10.60 3.51 3.87
CA THR A 61 9.35 3.91 3.20
C THR A 61 9.51 5.26 2.50
N VAL A 62 10.07 6.26 3.18
CA VAL A 62 10.28 7.60 2.61
C VAL A 62 11.24 7.53 1.42
N HIS A 63 12.38 6.86 1.58
CA HIS A 63 13.37 6.66 0.52
C HIS A 63 12.77 5.96 -0.71
N ASN A 64 12.02 4.86 -0.51
CA ASN A 64 11.34 4.16 -1.59
C ASN A 64 10.34 5.07 -2.31
N HIS A 65 9.61 5.91 -1.57
CA HIS A 65 8.65 6.82 -2.19
C HIS A 65 9.31 7.96 -2.98
N LEU A 66 10.49 8.41 -2.54
CA LEU A 66 11.21 9.51 -3.17
C LEU A 66 12.06 9.08 -4.38
N ILE A 67 12.68 7.89 -4.31
CA ILE A 67 13.57 7.35 -5.37
C ILE A 67 12.81 6.56 -6.43
N LYS A 68 11.78 5.79 -6.06
CA LYS A 68 11.00 4.97 -7.03
C LYS A 68 10.13 5.81 -7.98
N LYS A 69 10.24 7.14 -7.91
CA LYS A 69 9.63 8.10 -8.86
C LYS A 69 10.59 8.54 -9.97
N GLY A 70 11.78 7.94 -10.08
CA GLY A 70 12.65 8.02 -11.25
C GLY A 70 12.29 6.97 -12.30
#